data_AF-A0A3Q2YEC2-F1
#
_entry.id   AF-A0A3Q2YEC2-F1
#
_cell.length_a   1.000
_cell.length_b   1.000
_cell.length_c   1.000
_cell.angle_alpha   90.00
_cell.angle_beta   90.00
_cell.angle_gamma   90.00
#
_symmetry.space_group_name_H-M   'P 1'
#
loop_
_entity.id
_entity.type
_entity.pdbx_description
1 polymer ?
#
loop_
_entity_poly.entity_id
_entity_poly.type
_entity_poly.pdbx_seq_one_letter_code
_entity_poly.pdbx_strand_id
1 'polypeptide(L)'
;MENLELNPSSLATICNHIDKSHSQLSQFLSKQVCWNQQDRRCILECLAQVLLEKDYTLLIARHLRPLVLDLLERNAERVKRNGRINHDLHERLCVALSKLLWISPDAQAFAARYFSDAPPVFQRLFFTSEEASTVQYGPRRMKLRDLMAATLRFLKSDCGKFEKLWDWSPCVSQLLMSDVLVRGYTAHCLALVTRMTDNQKNIFLSKLLTSDEILAFEEAQQMTIEKALVLANQGSSFGRKEKKHIQGQLISEDLSQNVVAICGIVLPVRGQKQTEKVNERDMVLVDSTCLNLKRLALAVASQKPVLLEGPIGCGKTALVEFMATVTGHTESSKILKVQLGDQTDSKVRNLIRNKNMIENENDNNYLKI
;
A
#
# COMPACT_ATOMS: atom_id res chain seq x y z
N MET A 1 -19.99 5.83 11.39
CA MET A 1 -18.53 5.83 11.62
C MET A 1 -17.70 6.06 10.35
N GLU A 2 -18.32 6.19 9.17
CA GLU A 2 -17.78 5.53 7.97
C GLU A 2 -17.67 6.44 6.75
N ASN A 3 -17.97 7.73 6.88
CA ASN A 3 -18.13 8.58 5.71
C ASN A 3 -16.76 8.99 5.17
N LEU A 4 -16.26 8.22 4.21
CA LEU A 4 -15.24 8.66 3.27
C LEU A 4 -15.95 9.50 2.20
N GLU A 5 -15.55 10.75 2.03
CA GLU A 5 -16.10 11.60 0.98
C GLU A 5 -15.20 11.51 -0.24
N LEU A 6 -15.72 10.91 -1.31
CA LEU A 6 -15.14 11.03 -2.64
C LEU A 6 -15.44 12.43 -3.14
N ASN A 7 -14.44 13.32 -3.09
CA ASN A 7 -14.60 14.69 -3.56
C ASN A 7 -14.85 14.67 -5.09
N PRO A 8 -16.03 15.09 -5.58
CA PRO A 8 -16.36 15.04 -7.01
C PRO A 8 -15.45 15.95 -7.84
N SER A 9 -14.88 17.01 -7.26
CA SER A 9 -13.89 17.85 -7.95
C SER A 9 -12.57 17.11 -8.22
N SER A 10 -12.14 16.27 -7.28
CA SER A 10 -10.95 15.43 -7.45
C SER A 10 -11.19 14.37 -8.53
N LEU A 11 -12.37 13.74 -8.55
CA LEU A 11 -12.76 12.84 -9.64
C LEU A 11 -12.88 13.55 -10.98
N ALA A 12 -13.39 14.79 -11.02
CA ALA A 12 -13.45 15.58 -12.23
C ALA A 12 -12.05 15.90 -12.77
N THR A 13 -11.10 16.27 -11.91
CA THR A 13 -9.69 16.46 -12.33
C THR A 13 -9.09 15.17 -12.87
N ILE A 14 -9.33 14.04 -12.20
CA ILE A 14 -8.89 12.73 -12.67
C ILE A 14 -9.48 12.43 -14.05
N CYS A 15 -10.80 12.60 -14.23
CA CYS A 15 -11.48 12.33 -15.51
C CYS A 15 -11.05 13.24 -16.64
N ASN A 16 -10.68 14.50 -16.36
CA ASN A 16 -10.18 15.43 -17.37
C ASN A 16 -8.78 15.03 -17.88
N HIS A 17 -7.99 14.37 -17.05
CA HIS A 17 -6.63 13.92 -17.40
C HIS A 17 -6.60 12.50 -17.99
N ILE A 18 -7.62 11.69 -17.73
CA ILE A 18 -7.71 10.35 -18.30
C ILE A 18 -8.21 10.44 -19.76
N ASP A 19 -7.55 9.73 -20.67
CA ASP A 19 -7.99 9.64 -22.07
C ASP A 19 -9.44 9.13 -22.22
N LYS A 20 -10.08 9.47 -23.35
CA LYS A 20 -11.47 9.09 -23.70
C LYS A 20 -11.81 7.59 -23.60
N SER A 21 -10.82 6.71 -23.42
CA SER A 21 -10.99 5.27 -23.22
C SER A 21 -11.67 4.88 -21.91
N HIS A 22 -11.66 5.75 -20.89
CA HIS A 22 -12.34 5.51 -19.61
C HIS A 22 -13.70 6.21 -19.51
N SER A 23 -14.44 6.23 -20.63
CA SER A 23 -15.76 6.86 -20.82
C SER A 23 -16.81 6.51 -19.76
N GLN A 24 -16.60 5.45 -19.00
CA GLN A 24 -17.45 5.06 -17.88
C GLN A 24 -17.37 6.06 -16.72
N LEU A 25 -16.18 6.56 -16.36
CA LEU A 25 -16.04 7.50 -15.25
C LEU A 25 -16.70 8.86 -15.54
N SER A 26 -16.63 9.34 -16.78
CA SER A 26 -17.30 10.58 -17.19
C SER A 26 -18.82 10.46 -17.23
N GLN A 27 -19.37 9.27 -17.51
CA GLN A 27 -20.81 8.98 -17.37
C GLN A 27 -21.30 9.03 -15.92
N PHE A 28 -20.47 8.64 -14.95
CA PHE A 28 -20.84 8.74 -13.54
C PHE A 28 -20.76 10.17 -12.98
N LEU A 29 -19.93 11.03 -13.58
CA LEU A 29 -19.87 12.46 -13.27
C LEU A 29 -21.06 13.25 -13.82
N SER A 30 -21.63 12.83 -14.95
CA SER A 30 -22.80 13.51 -15.55
C SER A 30 -24.13 13.15 -14.87
N LYS A 31 -24.19 12.06 -14.11
CA LYS A 31 -25.35 11.73 -13.27
C LYS A 31 -25.43 12.72 -12.09
N GLN A 32 -26.40 13.64 -12.15
CA GLN A 32 -26.78 14.55 -11.05
C GLN A 32 -27.41 13.84 -9.83
N VAL A 33 -27.56 12.51 -9.87
CA VAL A 33 -28.23 11.72 -8.84
C VAL A 33 -27.20 11.08 -7.90
N CYS A 34 -27.56 10.95 -6.61
CA CYS A 34 -26.81 10.21 -5.61
C CYS A 34 -26.35 8.85 -6.15
N TRP A 35 -25.07 8.51 -6.04
CA TRP A 35 -24.55 7.22 -6.49
C TRP A 35 -25.14 6.07 -5.68
N ASN A 36 -25.69 5.07 -6.37
CA ASN A 36 -26.14 3.83 -5.75
C ASN A 36 -24.93 2.97 -5.32
N GLN A 37 -25.14 1.97 -4.46
CA GLN A 37 -24.07 1.06 -4.01
C GLN A 37 -23.31 0.40 -5.16
N GLN A 38 -24.03 0.00 -6.21
CA GLN A 38 -23.43 -0.55 -7.44
C GLN A 38 -22.60 0.49 -8.20
N ASP A 39 -23.10 1.72 -8.34
CA ASP A 39 -22.35 2.80 -9.01
C ASP A 39 -21.04 3.09 -8.26
N ARG A 40 -21.07 3.12 -6.92
CA ARG A 40 -19.87 3.35 -6.08
C ARG A 40 -18.82 2.26 -6.27
N ARG A 41 -19.26 1.00 -6.29
CA ARG A 41 -18.36 -0.15 -6.55
C ARG A 41 -17.77 -0.08 -7.95
N CYS A 42 -18.56 0.24 -8.97
CA CYS A 42 -18.07 0.43 -10.34
C CYS A 42 -17.04 1.57 -10.43
N ILE A 43 -17.29 2.70 -9.76
CA ILE A 43 -16.33 3.82 -9.72
C ILE A 43 -15.02 3.37 -9.08
N LEU A 44 -15.06 2.68 -7.93
CA LEU A 44 -13.86 2.17 -7.27
C LEU A 44 -13.12 1.13 -8.11
N GLU A 45 -13.83 0.27 -8.84
CA GLU A 45 -13.23 -0.68 -9.78
C GLU A 45 -12.56 0.00 -10.97
N CYS A 46 -13.19 1.04 -11.53
CA CYS A 46 -12.59 1.85 -12.60
C CYS A 46 -11.34 2.57 -12.09
N LEU A 47 -11.40 3.21 -10.92
CA LEU A 47 -10.25 3.86 -10.30
C LEU A 47 -9.12 2.86 -9.99
N ALA A 48 -9.46 1.64 -9.57
CA ALA A 48 -8.48 0.59 -9.33
C ALA A 48 -7.77 0.20 -10.64
N GLN A 49 -8.48 0.12 -11.76
CA GLN A 49 -7.88 -0.15 -13.07
C GLN A 49 -6.99 1.01 -13.54
N VAL A 50 -7.43 2.25 -13.39
CA VAL A 50 -6.64 3.43 -13.75
C VAL A 50 -5.38 3.54 -12.88
N LEU A 51 -5.42 3.11 -11.61
CA LEU A 51 -4.26 3.11 -10.72
C LEU A 51 -3.09 2.27 -11.29
N LEU A 52 -3.39 1.20 -12.01
CA LEU A 52 -2.41 0.31 -12.64
C LEU A 52 -1.72 0.93 -13.85
N GLU A 53 -2.25 2.03 -14.39
CA GLU A 53 -1.61 2.76 -15.47
C GLU A 53 -0.50 3.67 -14.91
N LYS A 54 0.72 3.48 -15.40
CA LYS A 54 1.93 4.11 -14.85
C LYS A 54 1.84 5.64 -14.76
N ASP A 55 1.17 6.29 -15.71
CA ASP A 55 1.13 7.76 -15.82
C ASP A 55 0.09 8.36 -14.87
N TYR A 56 -0.95 7.59 -14.51
CA TYR A 56 -2.03 8.03 -13.64
C TYR A 56 -1.86 7.63 -12.18
N THR A 57 -0.97 6.67 -11.86
CA THR A 57 -0.76 6.19 -10.47
C THR A 57 -0.53 7.34 -9.47
N LEU A 58 0.34 8.30 -9.81
CA LEU A 58 0.68 9.41 -8.92
C LEU A 58 -0.43 10.45 -8.82
N LEU A 59 -1.17 10.66 -9.91
CA LEU A 59 -2.32 11.55 -9.95
C LEU A 59 -3.43 11.03 -9.02
N ILE A 60 -3.73 9.73 -9.08
CA ILE A 60 -4.68 9.09 -8.17
C ILE A 60 -4.17 9.17 -6.72
N ALA A 61 -2.89 8.89 -6.49
CA ALA A 61 -2.31 8.98 -5.14
C ALA A 61 -2.42 10.38 -4.54
N ARG A 62 -2.32 11.42 -5.38
CA ARG A 62 -2.45 12.83 -4.98
C ARG A 62 -3.87 13.18 -4.56
N HIS A 63 -4.87 12.74 -5.32
CA HIS A 63 -6.25 13.15 -5.17
C HIS A 63 -7.08 12.21 -4.28
N LEU A 64 -6.71 10.94 -4.19
CA LEU A 64 -7.47 9.88 -3.53
C LEU A 64 -6.63 9.10 -2.52
N ARG A 65 -5.68 9.77 -1.85
CA ARG A 65 -4.76 9.14 -0.87
C ARG A 65 -5.45 8.23 0.15
N PRO A 66 -6.59 8.60 0.78
CA PRO A 66 -7.27 7.73 1.74
C PRO A 66 -7.73 6.41 1.12
N LEU A 67 -8.05 6.38 -0.17
CA LEU A 67 -8.56 5.18 -0.85
C LEU A 67 -7.46 4.34 -1.49
N VAL A 68 -6.21 4.80 -1.51
CA VAL A 68 -5.10 4.09 -2.18
C VAL A 68 -4.96 2.65 -1.67
N LEU A 69 -5.09 2.42 -0.36
CA LEU A 69 -5.03 1.08 0.21
C LEU A 69 -6.15 0.18 -0.32
N ASP A 70 -7.39 0.68 -0.38
CA ASP A 70 -8.53 -0.07 -0.92
C ASP A 70 -8.34 -0.42 -2.40
N LEU A 71 -7.85 0.54 -3.19
CA LEU A 71 -7.59 0.33 -4.62
C LEU A 71 -6.46 -0.70 -4.85
N LEU A 72 -5.46 -0.74 -3.96
CA LEU A 72 -4.40 -1.75 -4.01
C LEU A 72 -4.93 -3.14 -3.68
N GLU A 73 -5.79 -3.27 -2.67
CA GLU A 73 -6.40 -4.53 -2.24
C GLU A 73 -7.31 -5.13 -3.32
N ARG A 74 -8.16 -4.31 -3.94
CA ARG A 74 -8.98 -4.75 -5.09
C ARG A 74 -8.12 -5.27 -6.24
N ASN A 75 -7.00 -4.61 -6.51
CA ASN A 75 -6.10 -5.06 -7.56
C ASN A 75 -5.37 -6.36 -7.18
N ALA A 76 -5.01 -6.57 -5.91
CA ALA A 76 -4.44 -7.84 -5.45
C ALA A 76 -5.41 -9.01 -5.65
N GLU A 77 -6.68 -8.82 -5.29
CA GLU A 77 -7.74 -9.82 -5.53
C GLU A 77 -7.89 -10.13 -7.03
N ARG A 78 -7.85 -9.10 -7.88
CA ARG A 78 -7.90 -9.27 -9.34
C ARG A 78 -6.70 -10.03 -9.90
N VAL A 79 -5.50 -9.81 -9.34
CA VAL A 79 -4.29 -10.52 -9.75
C VAL A 79 -4.38 -12.01 -9.39
N LYS A 80 -4.92 -12.36 -8.22
CA LYS A 80 -4.99 -13.74 -7.70
C LYS A 80 -6.31 -14.47 -8.06
N ARG A 81 -7.11 -13.94 -8.99
CA ARG A 81 -8.45 -14.48 -9.29
C ARG A 81 -8.38 -15.93 -9.76
N ASN A 82 -9.20 -16.80 -9.15
CA ASN A 82 -9.29 -18.24 -9.43
C ASN A 82 -8.00 -19.04 -9.12
N GLY A 83 -7.17 -18.57 -8.17
CA GLY A 83 -5.96 -19.27 -7.75
C GLY A 83 -4.82 -19.25 -8.76
N ARG A 84 -4.99 -18.56 -9.90
CA ARG A 84 -3.94 -18.31 -10.88
C ARG A 84 -3.53 -16.85 -10.83
N ILE A 85 -2.24 -16.59 -11.03
CA ILE A 85 -1.69 -15.24 -11.03
C ILE A 85 -1.74 -14.68 -12.45
N ASN A 86 -2.46 -13.58 -12.65
CA ASN A 86 -2.38 -12.85 -13.90
C ASN A 86 -1.08 -12.04 -13.92
N HIS A 87 -0.09 -12.50 -14.70
CA HIS A 87 1.24 -11.89 -14.76
C HIS A 87 1.24 -10.46 -15.33
N ASP A 88 0.37 -10.14 -16.29
CA ASP A 88 0.27 -8.75 -16.82
C ASP A 88 -0.26 -7.79 -15.74
N LEU A 89 -1.32 -8.17 -15.03
CA LEU A 89 -1.84 -7.36 -13.93
C LEU A 89 -0.86 -7.28 -12.76
N HIS A 90 -0.17 -8.38 -12.46
CA HIS A 90 0.86 -8.44 -11.41
C HIS A 90 1.99 -7.45 -11.71
N GLU A 91 2.54 -7.46 -12.93
CA GLU A 91 3.59 -6.54 -13.37
C GLU A 91 3.14 -5.08 -13.21
N ARG A 92 1.91 -4.75 -13.65
CA ARG A 92 1.36 -3.39 -13.53
C ARG A 92 1.16 -2.96 -12.08
N LEU A 93 0.62 -3.87 -11.25
CA LEU A 93 0.43 -3.61 -9.81
C LEU A 93 1.77 -3.36 -9.12
N CYS A 94 2.80 -4.14 -9.44
CA CYS A 94 4.13 -3.95 -8.86
C CYS A 94 4.74 -2.59 -9.23
N VAL A 95 4.61 -2.17 -10.50
CA VAL A 95 5.09 -0.84 -10.94
C VAL A 95 4.33 0.27 -10.23
N ALA A 96 3.00 0.20 -10.18
CA ALA A 96 2.17 1.17 -9.48
C ALA A 96 2.52 1.24 -7.98
N LEU A 97 2.58 0.09 -7.31
CA LEU A 97 2.93 -0.04 -5.90
C LEU A 97 4.32 0.54 -5.61
N SER A 98 5.31 0.31 -6.46
CA SER A 98 6.67 0.86 -6.30
C SER A 98 6.72 2.40 -6.25
N LYS A 99 5.78 3.07 -6.94
CA LYS A 99 5.64 4.52 -6.91
C LYS A 99 4.96 5.01 -5.63
N LEU A 100 4.09 4.18 -5.05
CA LEU A 100 3.30 4.49 -3.85
C LEU A 100 4.06 4.27 -2.53
N LEU A 101 5.13 3.47 -2.53
CA LEU A 101 5.94 3.13 -1.34
C LEU A 101 6.40 4.34 -0.51
N TRP A 102 6.62 5.49 -1.16
CA TRP A 102 7.10 6.71 -0.52
C TRP A 102 5.99 7.73 -0.27
N ILE A 103 4.76 7.45 -0.71
CA ILE A 103 3.60 8.33 -0.59
C ILE A 103 2.74 7.90 0.60
N SER A 104 2.50 6.59 0.78
CA SER A 104 1.74 6.07 1.92
C SER A 104 2.53 5.01 2.68
N PRO A 105 2.59 5.09 4.03
CA PRO A 105 3.19 4.02 4.83
C PRO A 105 2.41 2.71 4.68
N ASP A 106 1.10 2.79 4.46
CA ASP A 106 0.24 1.63 4.21
C ASP A 106 0.68 0.83 2.98
N ALA A 107 1.21 1.48 1.94
CA ALA A 107 1.72 0.79 0.75
C ALA A 107 2.91 -0.11 1.07
N GLN A 108 3.77 0.27 2.03
CA GLN A 108 4.90 -0.56 2.45
C GLN A 108 4.43 -1.83 3.18
N ALA A 109 3.50 -1.66 4.11
CA ALA A 109 2.91 -2.78 4.84
C ALA A 109 2.14 -3.73 3.91
N PHE A 110 1.38 -3.16 2.97
CA PHE A 110 0.69 -3.93 1.92
C PHE A 110 1.67 -4.68 1.03
N ALA A 111 2.76 -4.04 0.57
CA ALA A 111 3.75 -4.67 -0.29
C ALA A 111 4.39 -5.89 0.37
N ALA A 112 4.82 -5.76 1.63
CA ALA A 112 5.41 -6.87 2.38
C ALA A 112 4.45 -8.07 2.49
N ARG A 113 3.17 -7.82 2.75
CA ARG A 113 2.15 -8.87 2.79
C ARG A 113 1.88 -9.46 1.41
N TYR A 114 1.77 -8.64 0.38
CA TYR A 114 1.48 -9.09 -0.97
C TYR A 114 2.56 -10.05 -1.50
N PHE A 115 3.84 -9.69 -1.34
CA PHE A 115 4.98 -10.52 -1.79
C PHE A 115 5.29 -11.72 -0.92
N SER A 116 4.62 -11.91 0.22
CA SER A 116 4.74 -13.16 0.99
C SER A 116 4.15 -14.36 0.25
N ASP A 117 3.10 -14.13 -0.55
CA ASP A 117 2.43 -15.16 -1.35
C ASP A 117 2.57 -14.94 -2.87
N ALA A 118 3.01 -13.75 -3.30
CA ALA A 118 3.11 -13.38 -4.71
C ALA A 118 4.55 -13.49 -5.22
N PRO A 119 4.74 -13.81 -6.52
CA PRO A 119 6.06 -13.92 -7.11
C PRO A 119 6.78 -12.56 -7.18
N PRO A 120 8.10 -12.55 -7.40
CA PRO A 120 8.87 -11.33 -7.63
C PRO A 120 8.38 -10.54 -8.86
N VAL A 121 8.64 -9.22 -8.83
CA VAL A 121 8.24 -8.26 -9.88
C VAL A 121 8.68 -8.70 -11.29
N PHE A 122 9.81 -9.40 -11.38
CA PHE A 122 10.42 -9.86 -12.62
C PHE A 122 10.25 -11.38 -12.83
N GLN A 123 9.18 -11.98 -12.30
CA GLN A 123 8.87 -13.42 -12.47
C GLN A 123 9.00 -13.88 -13.92
N ARG A 124 8.69 -13.02 -14.88
CA ARG A 124 8.82 -13.33 -16.31
C ARG A 124 10.22 -13.68 -16.78
N LEU A 125 11.26 -13.30 -16.04
CA LEU A 125 12.64 -13.66 -16.33
C LEU A 125 12.95 -15.12 -15.96
N PHE A 126 12.10 -15.75 -15.16
CA PHE A 126 12.22 -17.17 -14.77
C PHE A 126 11.47 -18.10 -15.73
N PHE A 127 10.63 -17.57 -16.63
CA PHE A 127 9.82 -18.43 -17.50
C PHE A 127 10.69 -19.19 -18.49
N THR A 128 10.40 -20.48 -18.60
CA THR A 128 10.83 -21.29 -19.73
C THR A 128 10.11 -20.85 -21.01
N SER A 129 10.63 -21.24 -22.18
CA SER A 129 10.02 -20.88 -23.47
C SER A 129 8.56 -21.34 -23.58
N GLU A 130 8.18 -22.41 -22.90
CA GLU A 130 6.82 -22.95 -22.89
C GLU A 130 5.90 -22.11 -22.01
N GLU A 131 6.32 -21.79 -20.78
CA GLU A 131 5.54 -20.95 -19.86
C GLU A 131 5.31 -19.55 -20.43
N ALA A 132 6.34 -18.96 -21.07
CA ALA A 132 6.23 -17.66 -21.71
C ALA A 132 5.14 -17.60 -22.80
N SER A 133 4.88 -18.71 -23.50
CA SER A 133 3.84 -18.80 -24.53
C SER A 133 2.42 -18.87 -23.96
N THR A 134 2.27 -19.38 -22.74
CA THR A 134 0.98 -19.48 -22.04
C THR A 134 0.52 -18.15 -21.44
N VAL A 135 1.44 -17.21 -21.24
CA VAL A 135 1.15 -15.91 -20.63
C VAL A 135 0.66 -14.92 -21.69
N GLN A 136 -0.62 -14.59 -21.63
CA GLN A 136 -1.21 -13.56 -22.48
C GLN A 136 -0.97 -12.17 -21.90
N TYR A 137 -0.09 -11.40 -22.55
CA TYR A 137 0.13 -10.00 -22.24
C TYR A 137 -0.84 -9.09 -23.00
N GLY A 138 -1.38 -8.09 -22.31
CA GLY A 138 -2.23 -7.09 -22.94
C GLY A 138 -1.46 -6.13 -23.86
N PRO A 139 -2.18 -5.29 -24.63
CA PRO A 139 -1.58 -4.35 -25.60
C PRO A 139 -0.69 -3.27 -24.95
N ARG A 140 -0.82 -3.04 -23.64
CA ARG A 140 -0.01 -2.10 -22.84
C ARG A 140 0.90 -2.82 -21.85
N ARG A 141 1.66 -3.81 -22.32
CA ARG A 141 2.62 -4.57 -21.50
C ARG A 141 3.69 -3.66 -20.88
N MET A 142 4.06 -3.94 -19.63
CA MET A 142 5.14 -3.23 -18.92
C MET A 142 6.52 -3.54 -19.52
N LYS A 143 7.31 -2.49 -19.77
CA LYS A 143 8.69 -2.64 -20.30
C LYS A 143 9.62 -3.13 -19.19
N LEU A 144 10.70 -3.82 -19.55
CA LEU A 144 11.66 -4.34 -18.56
C LEU A 144 12.30 -3.24 -17.73
N ARG A 145 12.56 -2.08 -18.33
CA ARG A 145 13.03 -0.89 -17.61
C ARG A 145 12.09 -0.47 -16.47
N ASP A 146 10.78 -0.59 -16.65
CA ASP A 146 9.79 -0.20 -15.65
C ASP A 146 9.77 -1.19 -14.48
N LEU A 147 9.90 -2.49 -14.79
CA LEU A 147 10.01 -3.54 -13.77
C LEU A 147 11.31 -3.42 -12.97
N MET A 148 12.45 -3.24 -13.64
CA MET A 148 13.72 -3.08 -12.95
C MET A 148 13.76 -1.79 -12.12
N ALA A 149 13.19 -0.69 -12.62
CA ALA A 149 13.01 0.52 -11.82
C ALA A 149 12.13 0.28 -10.58
N ALA A 150 11.06 -0.51 -10.71
CA ALA A 150 10.22 -0.89 -9.59
C ALA A 150 10.98 -1.74 -8.57
N THR A 151 11.76 -2.73 -9.00
CA THR A 151 12.58 -3.58 -8.10
C THR A 151 13.56 -2.77 -7.27
N LEU A 152 14.24 -1.80 -7.89
CA LEU A 152 15.17 -0.94 -7.17
C LEU A 152 14.46 -0.09 -6.12
N ARG A 153 13.24 0.39 -6.42
CA ARG A 153 12.43 1.16 -5.45
C ARG A 153 12.00 0.33 -4.25
N PHE A 154 11.64 -0.94 -4.46
CA PHE A 154 11.34 -1.87 -3.36
C PHE A 154 12.58 -2.12 -2.48
N LEU A 155 13.74 -2.44 -3.09
CA LEU A 155 14.99 -2.61 -2.35
C LEU A 155 15.41 -1.35 -1.58
N LYS A 156 15.28 -0.16 -2.17
CA LYS A 156 15.56 1.10 -1.48
C LYS A 156 14.62 1.37 -0.30
N SER A 157 13.41 0.80 -0.31
CA SER A 157 12.44 0.98 0.78
C SER A 157 12.71 0.05 1.96
N ASP A 158 12.99 -1.24 1.70
CA ASP A 158 13.30 -2.23 2.73
C ASP A 158 14.19 -3.33 2.15
N CYS A 159 15.51 -3.06 2.13
CA CYS A 159 16.49 -3.97 1.54
C CYS A 159 16.46 -5.34 2.23
N GLY A 160 16.45 -5.38 3.57
CA GLY A 160 16.57 -6.61 4.33
C GLY A 160 15.41 -7.60 4.12
N LYS A 161 14.20 -7.11 3.82
CA LYS A 161 13.07 -7.98 3.48
C LYS A 161 13.14 -8.49 2.04
N PHE A 162 13.25 -7.59 1.06
CA PHE A 162 13.18 -7.98 -0.35
C PHE A 162 14.44 -8.73 -0.83
N GLU A 163 15.58 -8.53 -0.17
CA GLU A 163 16.80 -9.35 -0.36
C GLU A 163 16.50 -10.83 -0.14
N LYS A 164 15.75 -11.17 0.93
CA LYS A 164 15.45 -12.55 1.31
C LYS A 164 14.24 -13.14 0.59
N LEU A 165 13.29 -12.31 0.19
CA LEU A 165 12.03 -12.75 -0.44
C LEU A 165 12.20 -13.13 -1.91
N TRP A 166 13.17 -12.56 -2.62
CA TRP A 166 13.31 -12.74 -4.06
C TRP A 166 14.60 -13.49 -4.43
N ASP A 167 14.51 -14.36 -5.44
CA ASP A 167 15.69 -14.92 -6.08
C ASP A 167 16.26 -13.91 -7.09
N TRP A 168 17.54 -13.58 -6.93
CA TRP A 168 18.27 -12.60 -7.75
C TRP A 168 19.07 -13.24 -8.88
N SER A 169 19.06 -14.58 -8.99
CA SER A 169 19.83 -15.32 -9.99
C SER A 169 19.58 -14.86 -11.43
N PRO A 170 18.34 -14.59 -11.90
CA PRO A 170 18.13 -14.18 -13.29
C PRO A 170 18.49 -12.72 -13.54
N CYS A 171 18.66 -11.90 -12.50
CA CYS A 171 19.05 -10.50 -12.67
C CYS A 171 20.50 -10.41 -13.19
N VAL A 172 21.37 -11.38 -12.92
CA VAL A 172 22.76 -11.36 -13.38
C VAL A 172 22.84 -11.37 -14.92
N SER A 173 21.97 -12.13 -15.59
CA SER A 173 21.93 -12.17 -17.06
C SER A 173 21.50 -10.83 -17.67
N GLN A 174 20.77 -10.00 -16.92
CA GLN A 174 20.31 -8.70 -17.38
C GLN A 174 21.42 -7.63 -17.43
N LEU A 175 22.57 -7.87 -16.77
CA LEU A 175 23.72 -6.97 -16.85
C LEU A 175 24.36 -6.92 -18.25
N LEU A 176 24.11 -7.95 -19.07
CA LEU A 176 24.62 -8.07 -20.43
C LEU A 176 23.71 -7.44 -21.49
N MET A 177 22.54 -6.92 -21.08
CA MET A 177 21.58 -6.31 -21.99
C MET A 177 22.09 -4.96 -22.51
N SER A 178 21.70 -4.61 -23.74
CA SER A 178 22.10 -3.36 -24.40
C SER A 178 21.40 -2.11 -23.83
N ASP A 179 20.26 -2.26 -23.15
CA ASP A 179 19.54 -1.15 -22.55
C ASP A 179 20.27 -0.65 -21.29
N VAL A 180 20.86 0.54 -21.41
CA VAL A 180 21.59 1.25 -20.35
C VAL A 180 20.81 1.32 -19.06
N LEU A 181 19.51 1.58 -19.11
CA LEU A 181 18.70 1.76 -17.91
C LEU A 181 18.39 0.44 -17.24
N VAL A 182 18.12 -0.62 -18.02
CA VAL A 182 17.95 -1.97 -17.46
C VAL A 182 19.23 -2.40 -16.77
N ARG A 183 20.39 -2.24 -17.43
CA ARG A 183 21.71 -2.53 -16.85
C ARG A 183 21.96 -1.70 -15.60
N GLY A 184 21.68 -0.39 -15.64
CA GLY A 184 21.84 0.52 -14.50
C GLY A 184 20.98 0.14 -13.30
N TYR A 185 19.68 -0.12 -13.49
CA TYR A 185 18.80 -0.56 -12.41
C TYR A 185 19.24 -1.91 -11.84
N THR A 186 19.59 -2.87 -12.70
CA THR A 186 20.06 -4.20 -12.29
C THR A 186 21.35 -4.12 -11.47
N ALA A 187 22.33 -3.33 -11.93
CA ALA A 187 23.59 -3.15 -11.23
C ALA A 187 23.39 -2.53 -9.84
N HIS A 188 22.49 -1.54 -9.73
CA HIS A 188 22.14 -0.94 -8.44
C HIS A 188 21.41 -1.93 -7.51
N CYS A 189 20.51 -2.77 -8.03
CA CYS A 189 19.88 -3.82 -7.24
C CYS A 189 20.91 -4.81 -6.69
N LEU A 190 21.81 -5.31 -7.55
CA LEU A 190 22.84 -6.26 -7.14
C LEU A 190 23.84 -5.65 -6.15
N ALA A 191 24.21 -4.38 -6.30
CA ALA A 191 25.05 -3.70 -5.33
C ALA A 191 24.41 -3.61 -3.93
N LEU A 192 23.08 -3.39 -3.85
CA LEU A 192 22.34 -3.39 -2.59
C LEU A 192 22.24 -4.79 -1.98
N VAL A 193 21.89 -5.79 -2.79
CA VAL A 193 21.73 -7.20 -2.35
C VAL A 193 23.05 -7.79 -1.87
N THR A 194 24.15 -7.51 -2.56
CA THR A 194 25.49 -7.98 -2.18
C THR A 194 26.17 -7.11 -1.11
N ARG A 195 25.51 -6.04 -0.64
CA ARG A 195 26.01 -5.12 0.40
C ARG A 195 27.38 -4.53 0.08
N MET A 196 27.57 -4.13 -1.18
CA MET A 196 28.80 -3.45 -1.60
C MET A 196 28.97 -2.13 -0.85
N THR A 197 30.22 -1.83 -0.46
CA THR A 197 30.59 -0.50 0.02
C THR A 197 30.52 0.53 -1.11
N ASP A 198 30.42 1.83 -0.79
CA ASP A 198 30.34 2.88 -1.82
C ASP A 198 31.51 2.83 -2.81
N ASN A 199 32.71 2.53 -2.33
CA ASN A 199 33.89 2.35 -3.18
C ASN A 199 33.74 1.15 -4.14
N GLN A 200 33.31 -0.01 -3.63
CA GLN A 200 33.08 -1.19 -4.45
C GLN A 200 31.95 -0.98 -5.46
N LYS A 201 30.87 -0.32 -5.04
CA LYS A 201 29.75 0.05 -5.90
C LYS A 201 30.21 0.97 -7.03
N ASN A 202 31.01 2.00 -6.75
CA ASN A 202 31.51 2.92 -7.77
C ASN A 202 32.43 2.20 -8.76
N ILE A 203 33.32 1.32 -8.29
CA ILE A 203 34.18 0.49 -9.15
C ILE A 203 33.33 -0.49 -10.00
N PHE A 204 32.27 -1.06 -9.41
CA PHE A 204 31.37 -1.97 -10.11
C PHE A 204 30.58 -1.25 -11.20
N LEU A 205 30.01 -0.08 -10.90
CA LEU A 205 29.24 0.71 -11.85
C LEU A 205 30.12 1.26 -12.97
N SER A 206 31.33 1.75 -12.68
CA SER A 206 32.24 2.28 -13.70
C SER A 206 32.78 1.21 -14.67
N LYS A 207 32.76 -0.07 -14.26
CA LYS A 207 33.06 -1.19 -15.15
C LYS A 207 31.90 -1.57 -16.07
N LEU A 208 30.66 -1.26 -15.68
CA LEU A 208 29.44 -1.68 -16.39
C LEU A 208 28.83 -0.56 -17.23
N LEU A 209 28.97 0.69 -16.80
CA LEU A 209 28.36 1.88 -17.39
C LEU A 209 29.45 2.91 -17.67
N THR A 210 29.29 3.68 -18.74
CA THR A 210 30.15 4.85 -18.98
C THR A 210 29.75 6.03 -18.07
N SER A 211 30.63 7.02 -17.91
CA SER A 211 30.33 8.20 -17.10
C SER A 211 29.06 8.93 -17.55
N ASP A 212 28.84 9.03 -18.87
CA ASP A 212 27.65 9.67 -19.45
C ASP A 212 26.38 8.86 -19.17
N GLU A 213 26.47 7.54 -19.18
CA GLU A 213 25.36 6.65 -18.86
C GLU A 213 24.98 6.72 -17.36
N ILE A 214 25.97 6.91 -16.48
CA ILE A 214 25.73 7.10 -15.04
C ILE A 214 24.95 8.40 -14.81
N LEU A 215 25.38 9.50 -15.44
CA LEU A 215 24.69 10.79 -15.38
C LEU A 215 23.25 10.68 -15.90
N ALA A 216 23.05 10.10 -17.08
CA ALA A 216 21.73 9.90 -17.66
C ALA A 216 20.82 9.03 -16.77
N PHE A 217 21.39 8.05 -16.08
CA PHE A 217 20.66 7.22 -15.13
C PHE A 217 20.25 8.00 -13.87
N GLU A 218 21.13 8.84 -13.33
CA GLU A 218 20.83 9.70 -12.17
C GLU A 218 19.73 10.72 -12.47
N GLU A 219 19.77 11.33 -13.66
CA GLU A 219 18.70 12.20 -14.16
C GLU A 219 17.37 11.45 -14.28
N ALA A 220 17.38 10.23 -14.84
CA ALA A 220 16.18 9.40 -14.94
C ALA A 220 15.60 8.99 -13.57
N GLN A 221 16.41 9.02 -12.50
CA GLN A 221 15.95 8.76 -11.14
C GLN A 221 15.29 9.97 -10.44
N GLN A 222 15.30 11.17 -11.02
CA GLN A 222 14.68 12.38 -10.45
C GLN A 222 13.15 12.34 -10.47
N MET A 223 12.56 11.38 -9.78
CA MET A 223 11.15 11.35 -9.37
C MET A 223 10.85 12.30 -8.19
N THR A 224 11.83 13.12 -7.77
CA THR A 224 11.77 13.91 -6.54
C THR A 224 10.77 15.07 -6.63
N ILE A 225 10.55 15.63 -7.82
CA ILE A 225 9.64 16.77 -8.04
C ILE A 225 8.18 16.33 -7.85
N GLU A 226 7.78 15.20 -8.44
CA GLU A 226 6.41 14.70 -8.29
C GLU A 226 6.11 14.25 -6.85
N LYS A 227 7.10 13.66 -6.17
CA LYS A 227 6.99 13.32 -4.73
C LYS A 227 6.68 14.56 -3.89
N ALA A 228 7.38 15.68 -4.13
CA ALA A 228 7.17 16.93 -3.42
C ALA A 228 5.77 17.50 -3.70
N LEU A 229 5.29 17.43 -4.94
CA LEU A 229 3.95 17.91 -5.32
C LEU A 229 2.81 17.10 -4.69
N VAL A 230 2.98 15.78 -4.56
CA VAL A 230 1.98 14.92 -3.87
C VAL A 230 1.92 15.25 -2.38
N LEU A 231 3.07 15.50 -1.75
CA LEU A 231 3.12 15.88 -0.33
C LEU A 231 2.71 17.34 -0.08
N ALA A 232 2.87 18.25 -1.03
CA ALA A 232 2.51 19.66 -0.88
C ALA A 232 0.99 19.91 -0.91
N ASN A 233 0.21 19.06 -1.59
CA ASN A 233 -1.26 19.19 -1.67
C ASN A 233 -2.00 18.68 -0.43
N GLN A 234 -1.39 18.79 0.75
CA GLN A 234 -1.98 18.47 2.06
C GLN A 234 -3.17 19.36 2.47
N GLY A 235 -3.71 20.16 1.54
CA GLY A 235 -4.94 20.93 1.72
C GLY A 235 -6.12 20.00 1.97
N SER A 236 -6.29 19.59 3.22
CA SER A 236 -7.45 18.89 3.74
C SER A 236 -8.67 19.81 3.61
N SER A 237 -9.38 19.72 2.48
CA SER A 237 -10.79 20.11 2.44
C SER A 237 -11.59 19.02 3.15
N PHE A 238 -11.50 18.97 4.48
CA PHE A 238 -12.37 18.11 5.30
C PHE A 238 -12.89 18.92 6.48
N GLY A 239 -13.58 20.01 6.13
CA GLY A 239 -14.30 20.90 7.02
C GLY A 239 -15.77 20.50 7.13
N ARG A 240 -16.11 19.90 8.26
CA ARG A 240 -17.36 19.95 9.05
C ARG A 240 -18.70 20.26 8.33
N LYS A 241 -19.58 19.25 8.34
CA LYS A 241 -21.05 19.24 8.50
C LYS A 241 -21.85 20.36 7.79
N GLU A 242 -22.53 20.01 6.69
CA GLU A 242 -23.97 20.28 6.55
C GLU A 242 -24.69 19.04 6.02
N LYS A 243 -25.75 18.63 6.72
CA LYS A 243 -26.64 17.55 6.31
C LYS A 243 -27.48 17.99 5.11
N LYS A 244 -27.02 17.74 3.89
CA LYS A 244 -27.85 17.81 2.68
C LYS A 244 -27.39 16.76 1.68
N HIS A 245 -27.85 15.50 1.79
CA HIS A 245 -27.76 14.45 0.75
C HIS A 245 -26.61 14.68 -0.27
N ILE A 246 -25.36 14.56 0.20
CA ILE A 246 -24.19 15.00 -0.56
C ILE A 246 -23.65 13.82 -1.36
N GLN A 247 -23.68 13.96 -2.67
CA GLN A 247 -23.10 13.09 -3.69
C GLN A 247 -21.68 12.62 -3.27
N GLY A 248 -21.44 11.30 -3.21
CA GLY A 248 -20.10 10.73 -3.03
C GLY A 248 -19.67 10.25 -1.64
N GLN A 249 -20.60 10.06 -0.69
CA GLN A 249 -20.28 9.35 0.55
C GLN A 249 -20.12 7.84 0.29
N LEU A 250 -18.93 7.32 0.57
CA LEU A 250 -18.63 5.90 0.63
C LEU A 250 -18.94 5.37 2.03
N ILE A 251 -19.49 4.16 2.09
CA ILE A 251 -19.78 3.42 3.33
C ILE A 251 -18.79 2.25 3.45
N SER A 252 -18.54 1.70 4.64
CA SER A 252 -17.57 0.60 4.79
C SER A 252 -17.93 -0.65 3.97
N GLU A 253 -19.20 -0.84 3.65
CA GLU A 253 -19.70 -1.90 2.77
C GLU A 253 -19.31 -1.75 1.29
N ASP A 254 -18.88 -0.55 0.90
CA ASP A 254 -18.42 -0.27 -0.46
C ASP A 254 -16.95 -0.69 -0.64
N LEU A 255 -16.17 -0.83 0.44
CA LEU A 255 -14.74 -1.15 0.45
C LEU A 255 -14.46 -2.65 0.33
N SER A 256 -13.20 -2.98 0.02
CA SER A 256 -12.67 -4.35 -0.02
C SER A 256 -12.72 -5.02 1.35
N GLN A 257 -12.75 -6.35 1.36
CA GLN A 257 -12.92 -7.11 2.61
C GLN A 257 -11.71 -6.98 3.56
N ASN A 258 -10.54 -6.66 3.01
CA ASN A 258 -9.26 -6.53 3.74
C ASN A 258 -9.06 -5.15 4.36
N VAL A 259 -10.05 -4.26 4.28
CA VAL A 259 -9.93 -2.86 4.66
C VAL A 259 -11.16 -2.42 5.47
N VAL A 260 -10.94 -1.48 6.38
CA VAL A 260 -12.01 -0.87 7.19
C VAL A 260 -11.83 0.64 7.26
N ALA A 261 -12.93 1.38 7.19
CA ALA A 261 -12.95 2.83 7.32
C ALA A 261 -13.34 3.25 8.74
N ILE A 262 -12.46 3.98 9.41
CA ILE A 262 -12.67 4.51 10.75
C ILE A 262 -12.50 6.02 10.73
N CYS A 263 -13.61 6.75 10.88
CA CYS A 263 -13.62 8.22 10.94
C CYS A 263 -12.88 8.91 9.78
N GLY A 264 -13.01 8.36 8.56
CA GLY A 264 -12.40 8.87 7.34
C GLY A 264 -10.96 8.40 7.08
N ILE A 265 -10.45 7.47 7.89
CA ILE A 265 -9.14 6.85 7.71
C ILE A 265 -9.34 5.39 7.36
N VAL A 266 -8.64 4.94 6.33
CA VAL A 266 -8.73 3.59 5.79
C VAL A 266 -7.59 2.78 6.38
N LEU A 267 -7.91 1.71 7.10
CA LEU A 267 -6.95 0.84 7.77
C LEU A 267 -7.02 -0.59 7.22
N PRO A 268 -5.89 -1.31 7.17
CA PRO A 268 -5.88 -2.72 6.83
C PRO A 268 -6.52 -3.54 7.96
N VAL A 269 -7.32 -4.53 7.59
CA VAL A 269 -7.86 -5.56 8.49
C VAL A 269 -6.92 -6.76 8.46
N ARG A 270 -6.49 -7.23 9.64
CA ARG A 270 -5.55 -8.36 9.78
C ARG A 270 -6.25 -9.54 10.46
N GLY A 271 -6.78 -10.45 9.65
CA GLY A 271 -7.45 -11.67 10.11
C GLY A 271 -8.63 -12.03 9.22
N GLN A 272 -9.09 -13.29 9.28
CA GLN A 272 -10.37 -13.63 8.70
C GLN A 272 -11.45 -12.81 9.40
N LYS A 273 -12.30 -12.10 8.63
CA LYS A 273 -13.57 -11.58 9.12
C LYS A 273 -14.41 -12.79 9.55
N GLN A 274 -14.19 -13.29 10.76
CA GLN A 274 -15.20 -14.14 11.38
C GLN A 274 -16.47 -13.30 11.41
N THR A 275 -17.49 -13.80 10.75
CA THR A 275 -18.80 -13.18 10.57
C THR A 275 -19.60 -13.21 11.86
N GLU A 276 -18.92 -13.17 13.01
CA GLU A 276 -19.54 -12.74 14.25
C GLU A 276 -19.67 -11.24 14.11
N LYS A 277 -20.91 -10.81 13.82
CA LYS A 277 -21.32 -9.41 13.91
C LYS A 277 -20.62 -8.81 15.12
N VAL A 278 -19.67 -7.90 14.89
CA VAL A 278 -19.09 -7.09 15.96
C VAL A 278 -20.30 -6.59 16.73
N ASN A 279 -20.44 -7.00 17.99
CA ASN A 279 -21.57 -6.59 18.81
C ASN A 279 -21.61 -5.07 18.75
N GLU A 280 -22.55 -4.51 17.99
CA GLU A 280 -22.74 -3.07 17.75
C GLU A 280 -23.09 -2.29 19.03
N ARG A 281 -22.90 -2.90 20.20
CA ARG A 281 -23.44 -2.49 21.49
C ARG A 281 -22.42 -1.88 22.46
N ASP A 282 -21.12 -1.91 22.17
CA ASP A 282 -20.13 -1.58 23.22
C ASP A 282 -19.59 -0.14 23.24
N MET A 283 -19.75 0.66 22.18
CA MET A 283 -19.27 2.05 22.22
C MET A 283 -20.22 3.04 21.52
N VAL A 284 -20.79 3.94 22.33
CA VAL A 284 -21.58 5.07 21.82
C VAL A 284 -20.66 6.15 21.28
N LEU A 285 -20.84 6.50 20.01
CA LEU A 285 -19.98 7.45 19.31
C LEU A 285 -20.52 8.86 19.47
N VAL A 286 -19.83 9.64 20.30
CA VAL A 286 -20.04 11.07 20.45
C VAL A 286 -18.94 11.82 19.67
N ASP A 287 -19.14 13.09 19.32
CA ASP A 287 -18.19 13.89 18.54
C ASP A 287 -16.75 13.84 19.13
N SER A 288 -16.61 13.82 20.46
CA SER A 288 -15.32 13.67 21.16
C SER A 288 -14.68 12.29 20.95
N THR A 289 -15.47 11.22 21.06
CA THR A 289 -15.03 9.83 20.81
C THR A 289 -14.57 9.65 19.37
N CYS A 290 -15.31 10.20 18.40
CA CYS A 290 -14.94 10.18 16.97
C CYS A 290 -13.60 10.88 16.71
N LEU A 291 -13.34 12.02 17.36
CA LEU A 291 -12.07 12.73 17.21
C LEU A 291 -10.90 11.93 17.79
N ASN A 292 -11.07 11.34 18.98
CA ASN A 292 -10.05 10.51 19.61
C ASN A 292 -9.77 9.24 18.78
N LEU A 293 -10.83 8.61 18.27
CA LEU A 293 -10.72 7.44 17.41
C LEU A 293 -10.02 7.77 16.08
N LYS A 294 -10.30 8.94 15.50
CA LYS A 294 -9.59 9.44 14.31
C LYS A 294 -8.09 9.61 14.58
N ARG A 295 -7.72 10.21 15.73
CA ARG A 295 -6.31 10.36 16.12
C ARG A 295 -5.63 9.01 16.33
N LEU A 296 -6.32 8.08 16.98
CA LEU A 296 -5.84 6.71 17.16
C LEU A 296 -5.68 6.00 15.81
N ALA A 297 -6.62 6.16 14.88
CA ALA A 297 -6.53 5.57 13.56
C ALA A 297 -5.34 6.13 12.76
N LEU A 298 -5.05 7.44 12.83
CA LEU A 298 -3.84 8.01 12.22
C LEU A 298 -2.56 7.43 12.84
N ALA A 299 -2.56 7.27 14.16
CA ALA A 299 -1.45 6.68 14.88
C ALA A 299 -1.20 5.23 14.44
N VAL A 300 -2.25 4.42 14.32
CA VAL A 300 -2.18 3.03 13.82
C VAL A 300 -1.75 2.98 12.35
N ALA A 301 -2.25 3.88 11.49
CA ALA A 301 -1.83 3.99 10.09
C ALA A 301 -0.33 4.32 9.95
N SER A 302 0.26 5.00 10.94
CA SER A 302 1.69 5.31 10.94
C SER A 302 2.59 4.09 11.14
N GLN A 303 2.04 2.96 11.61
CA GLN A 303 2.76 1.71 11.94
C GLN A 303 3.93 1.95 12.93
N LYS A 304 3.81 2.93 13.82
CA LYS A 304 4.78 3.26 14.86
C LYS A 304 4.16 3.06 16.25
N PRO A 305 4.97 2.68 17.27
CA PRO A 305 4.50 2.64 18.66
C PRO A 305 3.97 4.01 19.11
N VAL A 306 2.84 4.04 19.82
CA VAL A 306 2.15 5.28 20.20
C VAL A 306 1.71 5.27 21.66
N LEU A 307 2.03 6.34 22.38
CA LEU A 307 1.58 6.53 23.75
C LEU A 307 0.23 7.25 23.78
N LEU A 308 -0.74 6.70 24.50
CA LEU A 308 -2.04 7.32 24.72
C LEU A 308 -2.13 7.95 26.12
N GLU A 309 -2.17 9.28 26.16
CA GLU A 309 -2.27 10.06 27.39
C GLU A 309 -3.67 10.68 27.57
N GLY A 310 -4.08 10.91 28.82
CA GLY A 310 -5.26 11.70 29.14
C GLY A 310 -5.72 11.52 30.60
N PRO A 311 -6.85 12.12 31.00
CA PRO A 311 -7.39 11.95 32.35
C PRO A 311 -7.80 10.49 32.65
N ILE A 312 -7.90 10.16 33.93
CA ILE A 312 -8.34 8.83 34.39
C ILE A 312 -9.82 8.66 34.01
N GLY A 313 -10.21 7.45 33.58
CA GLY A 313 -11.61 7.14 33.24
C GLY A 313 -12.10 7.62 31.88
N CYS A 314 -11.26 8.23 31.02
CA CYS A 314 -11.68 8.70 29.69
C CYS A 314 -11.81 7.60 28.61
N GLY A 315 -11.76 6.32 29.00
CA GLY A 315 -11.95 5.20 28.07
C GLY A 315 -10.78 4.89 27.15
N LYS A 316 -9.53 5.24 27.50
CA LYS A 316 -8.32 4.91 26.72
C LYS A 316 -8.25 3.43 26.32
N THR A 317 -8.40 2.54 27.29
CA THR A 317 -8.36 1.10 27.06
C THR A 317 -9.52 0.64 26.17
N ALA A 318 -10.72 1.17 26.39
CA ALA A 318 -11.89 0.87 25.57
C ALA A 318 -11.71 1.31 24.10
N LEU A 319 -11.06 2.44 23.85
CA LEU A 319 -10.72 2.89 22.48
C LEU A 319 -9.75 1.94 21.78
N VAL A 320 -8.74 1.44 22.51
CA VAL A 320 -7.76 0.49 21.99
C VAL A 320 -8.40 -0.85 21.66
N GLU A 321 -9.24 -1.37 22.57
CA GLU A 321 -9.99 -2.61 22.38
C GLU A 321 -10.98 -2.53 21.22
N PHE A 322 -11.67 -1.39 21.10
CA PHE A 322 -12.54 -1.11 19.97
C PHE A 322 -11.76 -1.10 18.65
N MET A 323 -10.63 -0.38 18.58
CA MET A 323 -9.79 -0.32 17.38
C MET A 323 -9.29 -1.70 16.96
N ALA A 324 -8.86 -2.51 17.92
CA ALA A 324 -8.36 -3.84 17.67
C ALA A 324 -9.47 -4.79 17.16
N THR A 325 -10.66 -4.71 17.75
CA THR A 325 -11.85 -5.43 17.28
C THR A 325 -12.18 -5.08 15.83
N VAL A 326 -12.25 -3.79 15.50
CA VAL A 326 -12.61 -3.31 14.16
C VAL A 326 -11.56 -3.66 13.11
N THR A 327 -10.29 -3.76 13.49
CA THR A 327 -9.18 -4.14 12.59
C THR A 327 -8.97 -5.66 12.50
N GLY A 328 -9.86 -6.48 13.08
CA GLY A 328 -9.81 -7.95 12.98
C GLY A 328 -8.88 -8.64 13.97
N HIS A 329 -8.43 -7.93 15.00
CA HIS A 329 -7.64 -8.47 16.11
C HIS A 329 -8.56 -8.89 17.28
N THR A 330 -9.64 -9.62 17.00
CA THR A 330 -10.69 -9.97 17.97
C THR A 330 -10.32 -11.12 18.90
N GLU A 331 -9.46 -12.04 18.46
CA GLU A 331 -9.01 -13.11 19.34
C GLU A 331 -8.04 -12.58 20.40
N SER A 332 -8.25 -12.98 21.65
CA SER A 332 -7.34 -12.74 22.79
C SER A 332 -5.91 -13.25 22.56
N SER A 333 -5.68 -14.03 21.50
CA SER A 333 -4.38 -14.46 21.00
C SER A 333 -3.58 -13.36 20.27
N LYS A 334 -4.24 -12.28 19.80
CA LYS A 334 -3.63 -11.24 18.95
C LYS A 334 -3.38 -9.89 19.64
N ILE A 335 -4.07 -9.59 20.74
CA ILE A 335 -3.78 -8.39 21.56
C ILE A 335 -3.13 -8.83 22.87
N LEU A 336 -1.82 -8.61 22.99
CA LEU A 336 -1.10 -8.86 24.23
C LEU A 336 -1.22 -7.64 25.17
N LYS A 337 -2.07 -7.75 26.19
CA LYS A 337 -2.17 -6.73 27.25
C LYS A 337 -1.21 -7.07 28.39
N VAL A 338 -0.27 -6.18 28.67
CA VAL A 338 0.66 -6.30 29.79
C VAL A 338 0.42 -5.14 30.75
N GLN A 339 -0.01 -5.45 31.96
CA GLN A 339 -0.11 -4.46 33.03
C GLN A 339 1.24 -4.38 33.74
N LEU A 340 1.89 -3.21 33.65
CA LEU A 340 3.15 -2.94 34.32
C LEU A 340 2.85 -2.42 35.73
N GLY A 341 3.26 -3.17 36.75
CA GLY A 341 3.34 -2.73 38.15
C GLY A 341 4.74 -2.92 38.72
N ASP A 342 4.98 -2.44 39.94
CA ASP A 342 6.32 -2.47 40.58
C ASP A 342 6.84 -3.89 40.84
N GLN A 343 5.97 -4.90 40.81
CA GLN A 343 6.27 -6.33 40.99
C GLN A 343 6.28 -7.12 39.66
N THR A 344 6.33 -6.45 38.50
CA THR A 344 6.29 -7.17 37.21
C THR A 344 7.60 -7.94 36.98
N ASP A 345 7.53 -9.26 37.08
CA ASP A 345 8.69 -10.16 36.97
C ASP A 345 9.44 -9.98 35.64
N SER A 346 10.77 -9.86 35.73
CA SER A 346 11.74 -9.88 34.63
C SER A 346 11.50 -11.00 33.60
N LYS A 347 10.87 -12.10 33.99
CA LYS A 347 10.45 -13.19 33.08
C LYS A 347 9.39 -12.76 32.06
N VAL A 348 8.44 -11.89 32.43
CA VAL A 348 7.44 -11.33 31.50
C VAL A 348 8.13 -10.50 30.42
N ARG A 349 9.18 -9.77 30.79
CA ARG A 349 10.03 -9.00 29.85
C ARG A 349 10.75 -9.91 28.85
N ASN A 350 11.25 -11.06 29.29
CA ASN A 350 11.89 -12.06 28.42
C ASN A 350 10.89 -12.78 27.51
N LEU A 351 9.65 -12.98 27.95
CA LEU A 351 8.56 -13.51 27.11
C LEU A 351 8.22 -12.55 25.96
N ILE A 352 8.15 -11.25 26.24
CA ILE A 352 7.97 -10.19 25.22
C ILE A 352 9.16 -10.16 24.26
N ARG A 353 10.39 -10.31 24.77
CA ARG A 353 11.60 -10.29 23.95
C ARG A 353 11.73 -11.53 23.07
N ASN A 354 11.35 -12.71 23.57
CA ASN A 354 11.37 -13.96 22.82
C ASN A 354 10.27 -14.02 21.76
N LYS A 355 9.05 -13.52 22.02
CA LYS A 355 8.04 -13.36 20.96
C LYS A 355 8.52 -12.41 19.87
N ASN A 356 9.02 -11.22 20.24
CA ASN A 356 9.59 -10.28 19.25
C ASN A 356 10.82 -10.83 18.50
N MET A 357 11.62 -11.72 19.11
CA MET A 357 12.79 -12.35 18.46
C MET A 357 12.39 -13.48 17.50
N ILE A 358 11.37 -14.29 17.83
CA ILE A 358 10.83 -15.35 16.97
C ILE A 358 9.99 -14.74 15.83
N GLU A 359 9.35 -13.59 16.06
CA GLU A 359 8.45 -12.90 15.11
C GLU A 359 9.18 -11.89 14.20
N ASN A 360 10.46 -11.61 14.43
CA ASN A 360 11.28 -10.87 13.45
C ASN A 360 11.53 -11.68 12.17
N GLU A 361 11.25 -13.00 12.19
CA GLU A 361 11.33 -13.87 11.01
C GLU A 361 9.96 -14.07 10.33
N ASN A 362 8.83 -13.87 11.03
CA ASN A 362 7.49 -13.97 10.44
C ASN A 362 6.49 -13.02 11.13
N ASP A 363 5.83 -12.21 10.31
CA ASP A 363 4.57 -11.49 10.54
C ASP A 363 4.52 -10.09 11.18
N ASN A 364 3.98 -9.17 10.37
CA ASN A 364 3.40 -7.87 10.75
C ASN A 364 2.04 -8.00 11.49
N ASN A 365 1.70 -9.14 12.11
CA ASN A 365 0.31 -9.45 12.56
C ASN A 365 -0.15 -8.81 13.87
N TYR A 366 0.64 -7.91 14.46
CA TYR A 366 0.31 -7.26 15.72
C TYR A 366 0.00 -5.78 15.53
N LEU A 367 -1.12 -5.33 16.09
CA LEU A 367 -1.39 -3.91 16.28
C LEU A 367 -0.47 -3.41 17.40
N LYS A 368 0.65 -2.78 17.03
CA LYS A 368 1.58 -2.16 17.98
C LYS A 368 1.04 -0.77 18.35
N ILE A 369 0.36 -0.68 19.50
CA ILE A 369 0.00 0.59 20.16
C ILE A 369 1.02 0.79 21.27
#